data_AF-A0A1M6Q8K7-F1
#
_entry.id   AF-A0A1M6Q8K7-F1
#
_cell.length_a   1.000
_cell.length_b   1.000
_cell.length_c   1.000
_cell.angle_alpha   90.00
_cell.angle_beta   90.00
_cell.angle_gamma   90.00
#
_symmetry.space_group_name_H-M   'P 1'
#
loop_
_entity.id
_entity.type
_entity.pdbx_description
1 polymer ?
#
loop_
_entity_poly.entity_id
_entity_poly.type
_entity_poly.pdbx_seq_one_letter_code
_entity_poly.pdbx_strand_id
1 'polypeptide(L)'
;MSTIKIAKDFIKIEATLSGISNVSQFKFRGAKVLNLKTKAGDTLKGVVINISNENPGSPCMSAGLESGTFDFMFKNDLGWNKNDKVRISFLNEIDYRDFERLMPYFESRLRKFGYDELVTIENFLNFSDEWSKFHEDNPVDDICKHELSPIPRQTHDGGVVRIEELP
;
A
#
# COMPACT_ATOMS: atom_id res chain seq x y z
N MET A 1 7.59 0.12 -11.00
CA MET A 1 8.83 -0.09 -10.23
C MET A 1 8.90 0.93 -9.11
N SER A 2 8.96 0.44 -7.88
CA SER A 2 9.07 1.25 -6.68
C SER A 2 10.48 1.09 -6.09
N THR A 3 11.05 2.17 -5.57
CA THR A 3 12.38 2.21 -4.96
C THR A 3 12.33 2.89 -3.60
N ILE A 4 13.16 2.42 -2.67
CA ILE A 4 13.33 3.01 -1.35
C ILE A 4 14.82 3.25 -1.17
N LYS A 5 15.21 4.47 -0.82
CA LYS A 5 16.61 4.84 -0.66
C LYS A 5 16.89 5.51 0.68
N ILE A 6 18.03 5.20 1.29
CA ILE A 6 18.50 5.86 2.51
C ILE A 6 19.38 7.06 2.14
N ALA A 7 19.03 8.22 2.69
CA ALA A 7 19.71 9.50 2.52
C ALA A 7 20.08 10.07 3.89
N LYS A 8 21.29 9.78 4.41
CA LYS A 8 21.69 10.15 5.79
C LYS A 8 20.65 9.63 6.81
N ASP A 9 20.02 10.54 7.57
CA ASP A 9 18.98 10.26 8.56
C ASP A 9 17.57 10.12 7.98
N PHE A 10 17.41 10.09 6.65
CA PHE A 10 16.12 10.05 5.98
C PHE A 10 15.97 8.83 5.07
N ILE A 11 14.73 8.42 4.86
CA ILE A 11 14.33 7.45 3.85
C ILE A 11 13.53 8.21 2.80
N LYS A 12 13.97 8.13 1.54
CA LYS A 12 13.23 8.57 0.37
C LYS A 12 12.53 7.37 -0.25
N ILE A 13 11.24 7.49 -0.52
CA ILE A 13 10.45 6.50 -1.23
C ILE A 13 10.00 7.11 -2.54
N GLU A 14 10.19 6.37 -3.63
CA GLU A 14 9.69 6.70 -4.96
C GLU A 14 8.94 5.47 -5.47
N ALA A 15 7.62 5.52 -5.45
CA ALA A 15 6.77 4.38 -5.77
C ALA A 15 5.97 4.65 -7.04
N THR A 16 6.05 3.73 -7.99
CA THR A 16 5.32 3.85 -9.26
C THR A 16 4.16 2.88 -9.27
N LEU A 17 2.95 3.41 -9.31
CA LEU A 17 1.75 2.65 -9.62
C LEU A 17 1.63 2.54 -11.14
N SER A 18 1.49 1.32 -11.66
CA SER A 18 1.43 1.03 -13.10
C SER A 18 0.18 0.22 -13.45
N GLY A 19 -0.21 0.23 -14.71
CA GLY A 19 -1.35 -0.55 -15.18
C GLY A 19 -2.69 0.03 -14.75
N ILE A 20 -2.76 1.36 -14.54
CA ILE A 20 -3.97 2.06 -14.17
C ILE A 20 -4.62 2.75 -15.36
N SER A 21 -5.93 2.91 -15.30
CA SER A 21 -6.68 3.87 -16.11
C SER A 21 -6.78 5.19 -15.35
N ASN A 22 -6.52 6.30 -16.04
CA ASN A 22 -6.38 7.62 -15.43
C ASN A 22 -7.32 8.64 -16.10
N VAL A 23 -8.63 8.34 -16.08
CA VAL A 23 -9.65 9.30 -16.56
C VAL A 23 -9.55 10.63 -15.78
N SER A 24 -8.98 10.62 -14.57
CA SER A 24 -8.64 11.81 -13.79
C SER A 24 -7.36 11.56 -12.99
N GLN A 25 -6.42 12.52 -13.00
CA GLN A 25 -5.08 12.38 -12.41
C GLN A 25 -5.14 12.08 -10.91
N PHE A 26 -4.51 10.97 -10.50
CA PHE A 26 -4.28 10.67 -9.09
C PHE A 26 -3.31 11.66 -8.45
N LYS A 27 -3.71 12.24 -7.32
CA LYS A 27 -2.91 13.13 -6.48
C LYS A 27 -2.46 12.38 -5.23
N PHE A 28 -1.24 12.64 -4.76
CA PHE A 28 -0.80 12.15 -3.46
C PHE A 28 -1.64 12.76 -2.33
N ARG A 29 -2.06 11.93 -1.36
CA ARG A 29 -2.83 12.35 -0.18
C ARG A 29 -2.07 12.15 1.12
N GLY A 30 -1.30 11.08 1.22
CA GLY A 30 -0.54 10.79 2.42
C GLY A 30 0.16 9.45 2.33
N ALA A 31 0.99 9.18 3.34
CA ALA A 31 1.61 7.87 3.50
C ALA A 31 1.69 7.49 4.98
N LYS A 32 1.64 6.19 5.25
CA LYS A 32 1.87 5.62 6.58
C LYS A 32 2.94 4.57 6.52
N VAL A 33 3.83 4.60 7.51
CA VAL A 33 4.88 3.62 7.69
C VAL A 33 4.43 2.59 8.73
N LEU A 34 4.52 1.32 8.38
CA LEU A 34 4.23 0.19 9.26
C LEU A 34 5.55 -0.44 9.69
N ASN A 35 5.72 -0.68 10.99
CA ASN A 35 6.92 -1.29 11.57
C ASN A 35 6.51 -2.30 12.65
N LEU A 36 6.19 -3.52 12.23
CA LEU A 36 5.51 -4.52 13.04
C LEU A 36 6.48 -5.58 13.57
N LYS A 37 6.59 -5.69 14.89
CA LYS A 37 7.35 -6.80 15.50
C LYS A 37 6.61 -8.13 15.29
N THR A 38 7.35 -9.16 14.89
CA THR A 38 6.88 -10.54 14.79
C THR A 38 7.09 -11.27 16.12
N LYS A 39 6.45 -12.43 16.28
CA LYS A 39 6.68 -13.30 17.44
C LYS A 39 8.12 -13.84 17.50
N ALA A 40 8.79 -13.92 16.35
CA ALA A 40 10.18 -14.39 16.25
C ALA A 40 11.21 -13.30 16.60
N GLY A 41 10.77 -12.06 16.83
CA GLY A 41 11.66 -10.92 17.13
C GLY A 41 12.04 -10.09 15.90
N ASP A 42 11.76 -10.57 14.69
CA ASP A 42 11.95 -9.82 13.45
C ASP A 42 10.98 -8.65 13.34
N THR A 43 11.28 -7.71 12.44
CA THR A 43 10.40 -6.57 12.15
C THR A 43 9.92 -6.59 10.70
N LEU A 44 8.60 -6.60 10.51
CA LEU A 44 7.96 -6.42 9.22
C LEU A 44 7.75 -4.94 8.91
N LYS A 45 8.16 -4.52 7.73
CA LYS A 45 8.23 -3.14 7.27
C LYS A 45 7.26 -2.95 6.13
N GLY A 46 6.37 -1.99 6.27
CA GLY A 46 5.34 -1.69 5.28
C GLY A 46 5.21 -0.21 5.05
N VAL A 47 4.69 0.14 3.89
CA VAL A 47 4.35 1.52 3.54
C VAL A 47 3.00 1.48 2.86
N VAL A 48 2.05 2.26 3.36
CA VAL A 48 0.74 2.45 2.71
C VAL A 48 0.70 3.87 2.16
N ILE A 49 0.58 3.99 0.85
CA ILE A 49 0.50 5.26 0.12
C ILE A 49 -0.96 5.51 -0.24
N ASN A 50 -1.52 6.60 0.27
CA ASN A 50 -2.83 7.08 -0.12
C ASN A 50 -2.69 8.06 -1.30
N ILE A 51 -3.39 7.77 -2.38
CA ILE A 51 -3.54 8.61 -3.57
C ILE A 51 -5.02 8.90 -3.79
N SER A 52 -5.38 9.89 -4.60
CA SER A 52 -6.79 10.07 -4.96
C SER A 52 -6.98 10.85 -6.24
N ASN A 53 -7.92 10.39 -7.06
CA ASN A 53 -8.36 11.08 -8.28
C ASN A 53 -9.65 11.91 -8.08
N GLU A 54 -10.08 12.13 -6.84
CA GLU A 54 -11.28 12.93 -6.48
C GLU A 54 -12.55 12.53 -7.24
N ASN A 55 -12.67 11.28 -7.69
CA ASN A 55 -13.82 10.85 -8.47
C ASN A 55 -15.01 10.55 -7.53
N PRO A 56 -16.07 11.38 -7.51
CA PRO A 56 -17.16 11.24 -6.55
C PRO A 56 -18.09 10.04 -6.85
N GLY A 57 -17.93 9.38 -8.00
CA GLY A 57 -18.79 8.27 -8.43
C GLY A 57 -18.25 6.87 -8.15
N SER A 58 -16.92 6.70 -8.05
CA SER A 58 -16.33 5.40 -7.76
C SER A 58 -14.90 5.56 -7.25
N PRO A 59 -14.56 4.97 -6.09
CA PRO A 59 -13.18 4.95 -5.62
C PRO A 59 -12.30 4.06 -6.52
N CYS A 60 -12.86 3.25 -7.42
CA CYS A 60 -12.18 2.13 -8.04
C CYS A 60 -11.02 2.49 -8.97
N MET A 61 -9.86 1.84 -8.76
CA MET A 61 -8.72 1.92 -9.67
C MET A 61 -8.89 0.88 -10.77
N SER A 62 -9.36 1.31 -11.94
CA SER A 62 -9.51 0.43 -13.09
C SER A 62 -8.15 0.10 -13.72
N ALA A 63 -8.04 -1.10 -14.29
CA ALA A 63 -6.89 -1.50 -15.08
C ALA A 63 -6.77 -0.61 -16.34
N GLY A 64 -5.55 -0.24 -16.69
CA GLY A 64 -5.24 0.56 -17.87
C GLY A 64 -3.76 0.42 -18.26
N LEU A 65 -3.25 1.40 -19.00
CA LEU A 65 -1.88 1.38 -19.55
C LEU A 65 -0.98 2.48 -18.96
N GLU A 66 -1.51 3.29 -18.05
CA GLU A 66 -0.79 4.43 -17.51
C GLU A 66 0.02 4.06 -16.27
N SER A 67 0.95 4.95 -15.94
CA SER A 67 1.78 4.90 -14.74
C SER A 67 1.86 6.25 -14.06
N GLY A 68 1.80 6.27 -12.74
CA GLY A 68 2.02 7.44 -11.90
C GLY A 68 3.09 7.18 -10.86
N THR A 69 4.06 8.08 -10.75
CA THR A 69 5.12 8.01 -9.74
C THR A 69 4.82 8.98 -8.60
N PHE A 70 4.96 8.49 -7.39
CA PHE A 70 4.74 9.24 -6.15
C PHE A 70 5.98 9.16 -5.28
N ASP A 71 6.47 10.31 -4.87
CA ASP A 71 7.63 10.42 -4.00
C ASP A 71 7.28 11.04 -2.66
N PHE A 72 7.91 10.53 -1.60
CA PHE A 72 7.88 11.16 -0.28
C PHE A 72 9.11 10.77 0.53
N MET A 73 9.37 11.53 1.60
CA MET A 73 10.54 11.35 2.44
C MET A 73 10.16 11.44 3.92
N PHE A 74 10.76 10.61 4.75
CA PHE A 74 10.57 10.63 6.21
C PHE A 74 11.88 10.32 6.94
N LYS A 75 11.95 10.67 8.22
CA LYS A 75 13.13 10.43 9.06
C LYS A 75 13.28 8.93 9.35
N ASN A 76 14.50 8.41 9.24
CA ASN A 76 14.85 7.02 9.53
C ASN A 76 14.96 6.73 11.05
N ASP A 77 13.98 7.17 11.82
CA ASP A 77 13.94 6.90 13.27
C ASP A 77 13.68 5.42 13.59
N LEU A 78 13.28 4.64 12.59
CA LEU A 78 12.97 3.22 12.70
C LEU A 78 14.20 2.30 12.46
N GLY A 79 15.36 2.87 12.13
CA GLY A 79 16.60 2.12 11.90
C GLY A 79 16.54 1.16 10.72
N TRP A 80 15.82 1.53 9.65
CA TRP A 80 15.84 0.74 8.42
C TRP A 80 17.21 0.84 7.74
N ASN A 81 17.63 -0.25 7.12
CA ASN A 81 18.93 -0.43 6.47
C ASN A 81 18.74 -1.10 5.09
N LYS A 82 19.79 -1.09 4.27
CA LYS A 82 19.77 -1.61 2.89
C LYS A 82 19.43 -3.10 2.73
N ASN A 83 19.57 -3.91 3.77
CA ASN A 83 19.25 -5.33 3.69
C ASN A 83 17.77 -5.61 3.97
N ASP A 84 17.01 -4.58 4.37
CA ASP A 84 15.60 -4.73 4.65
C ASP A 84 14.77 -4.88 3.37
N LYS A 85 13.71 -5.67 3.51
CA LYS A 85 12.59 -5.71 2.58
C LYS A 85 11.46 -4.86 3.13
N VAL A 86 10.72 -4.22 2.24
CA VAL A 86 9.54 -3.41 2.58
C VAL A 86 8.42 -3.78 1.62
N ARG A 87 7.19 -3.90 2.14
CA ARG A 87 5.99 -4.06 1.30
C ARG A 87 5.31 -2.70 1.10
N ILE A 88 5.17 -2.26 -0.14
CA ILE A 88 4.48 -1.00 -0.48
C ILE A 88 3.06 -1.31 -0.94
N SER A 89 2.06 -0.65 -0.38
CA SER A 89 0.66 -0.77 -0.77
C SER A 89 0.12 0.59 -1.22
N PHE A 90 -0.71 0.59 -2.26
CA PHE A 90 -1.45 1.79 -2.68
C PHE A 90 -2.91 1.66 -2.27
N LEU A 91 -3.47 2.79 -1.85
CA LEU A 91 -4.89 2.98 -1.57
C LEU A 91 -5.34 4.23 -2.33
N ASN A 92 -6.53 4.19 -2.94
CA ASN A 92 -7.18 5.39 -3.43
C ASN A 92 -8.35 5.80 -2.52
N GLU A 93 -8.08 6.69 -1.56
CA GLU A 93 -9.07 7.13 -0.57
C GLU A 93 -9.12 8.67 -0.51
N ILE A 94 -10.33 9.21 -0.58
CA ILE A 94 -10.62 10.64 -0.49
C ILE A 94 -10.64 11.10 0.98
N ASP A 95 -11.27 10.35 1.89
CA ASP A 95 -11.37 10.71 3.30
C ASP A 95 -10.18 10.15 4.11
N TYR A 96 -9.37 11.06 4.66
CA TYR A 96 -8.25 10.71 5.52
C TYR A 96 -8.64 9.85 6.73
N ARG A 97 -9.87 9.97 7.24
CA ARG A 97 -10.34 9.17 8.38
C ARG A 97 -10.53 7.71 7.98
N ASP A 98 -11.05 7.45 6.79
CA ASP A 98 -11.21 6.09 6.28
C ASP A 98 -9.85 5.46 5.95
N PHE A 99 -8.89 6.27 5.48
CA PHE A 99 -7.49 5.85 5.36
C PHE A 99 -6.92 5.35 6.70
N GLU A 100 -7.10 6.09 7.81
CA GLU A 100 -6.65 5.64 9.13
C GLU A 100 -7.35 4.37 9.60
N ARG A 101 -8.67 4.26 9.35
CA ARG A 101 -9.47 3.07 9.73
C ARG A 101 -9.02 1.80 9.03
N LEU A 102 -8.34 1.90 7.89
CA LEU A 102 -7.82 0.78 7.12
C LEU A 102 -6.43 0.31 7.55
N MET A 103 -5.72 1.05 8.42
CA MET A 103 -4.40 0.64 8.88
C MET A 103 -4.37 -0.76 9.50
N PRO A 104 -5.33 -1.18 10.36
CA PRO A 104 -5.38 -2.54 10.89
C PRO A 104 -5.47 -3.64 9.82
N TYR A 105 -6.15 -3.37 8.69
CA TYR A 105 -6.21 -4.29 7.55
C TYR A 105 -4.83 -4.44 6.91
N PHE A 106 -4.13 -3.35 6.62
CA PHE A 106 -2.79 -3.39 6.02
C PHE A 106 -1.74 -3.99 6.95
N GLU A 107 -1.84 -3.74 8.26
CA GLU A 107 -1.00 -4.41 9.25
C GLU A 107 -1.21 -5.93 9.25
N SER A 108 -2.47 -6.37 9.24
CA SER A 108 -2.83 -7.78 9.24
C SER A 108 -2.40 -8.46 7.94
N ARG A 109 -2.58 -7.77 6.80
CA ARG A 109 -2.10 -8.22 5.49
C ARG A 109 -0.58 -8.37 5.47
N LEU A 110 0.16 -7.40 6.02
CA LEU A 110 1.61 -7.49 6.13
C LEU A 110 2.05 -8.64 7.04
N ARG A 111 1.36 -8.88 8.16
CA ARG A 111 1.64 -10.05 9.02
C ARG A 111 1.37 -11.38 8.34
N LYS A 112 0.30 -11.46 7.53
CA LYS A 112 -0.10 -12.68 6.82
C LYS A 112 0.88 -13.05 5.71
N PHE A 113 1.29 -12.07 4.91
CA PHE A 113 2.05 -12.30 3.68
C PHE A 113 3.53 -11.91 3.76
N GLY A 114 3.93 -11.16 4.78
CA GLY A 114 5.30 -10.69 4.97
C GLY A 114 5.88 -10.11 3.69
N TYR A 115 7.01 -10.67 3.26
CA TYR A 115 7.70 -10.30 2.01
C TYR A 115 7.67 -11.43 0.98
N ASP A 116 6.67 -12.31 1.04
CA ASP A 116 6.50 -13.36 0.05
C ASP A 116 6.09 -12.75 -1.30
N GLU A 117 6.96 -12.94 -2.29
CA GLU A 117 6.84 -12.44 -3.67
C GLU A 117 5.97 -13.38 -4.53
N LEU A 118 5.64 -14.58 -4.04
CA LEU A 118 4.82 -15.56 -4.75
C LEU A 118 3.31 -15.40 -4.49
N VAL A 119 2.93 -14.47 -3.61
CA VAL A 119 1.52 -14.21 -3.26
C VAL A 119 0.78 -13.66 -4.47
N THR A 120 -0.27 -14.37 -4.89
CA THR A 120 -1.07 -14.02 -6.07
C THR A 120 -2.17 -13.03 -5.74
N ILE A 121 -2.81 -12.47 -6.78
CA ILE A 121 -4.02 -11.65 -6.64
C ILE A 121 -5.14 -12.42 -5.93
N GLU A 122 -5.31 -13.71 -6.23
CA GLU A 122 -6.30 -14.57 -5.58
C GLU A 122 -6.04 -14.73 -4.08
N ASN A 123 -4.77 -14.85 -3.67
CA ASN A 123 -4.43 -14.90 -2.25
C ASN A 123 -4.85 -13.61 -1.51
N PHE A 124 -4.69 -12.45 -2.14
CA PHE A 124 -5.15 -11.19 -1.56
C PHE A 124 -6.67 -11.12 -1.50
N LEU A 125 -7.37 -11.49 -2.58
CA LEU A 125 -8.83 -11.53 -2.62
C LEU A 125 -9.42 -12.43 -1.52
N ASN A 126 -8.86 -13.63 -1.34
CA ASN A 126 -9.34 -14.55 -0.31
C ASN A 126 -9.12 -14.00 1.10
N PHE A 127 -7.94 -13.46 1.39
CA PHE A 127 -7.66 -12.83 2.70
C PHE A 127 -8.61 -11.69 3.00
N SER A 128 -8.90 -10.91 1.97
CA SER A 128 -9.77 -9.77 2.02
C SER A 128 -11.24 -10.11 2.26
N ASP A 129 -11.75 -11.16 1.60
CA ASP A 129 -13.10 -11.68 1.85
C ASP A 129 -13.20 -12.26 3.27
N GLU A 130 -12.16 -12.93 3.74
CA GLU A 130 -12.09 -13.41 5.13
C GLU A 130 -12.08 -12.25 6.13
N TRP A 131 -11.27 -11.22 5.90
CA TRP A 131 -11.20 -10.04 6.74
C TRP A 131 -12.57 -9.38 6.90
N SER A 132 -13.27 -9.14 5.78
CA SER A 132 -14.56 -8.46 5.77
C SER A 132 -15.66 -9.22 6.52
N LYS A 133 -15.59 -10.56 6.61
CA LYS A 133 -16.52 -11.36 7.43
C LYS A 133 -16.39 -11.09 8.93
N PHE A 134 -15.21 -10.68 9.40
CA PHE A 134 -14.96 -10.36 10.80
C PHE A 134 -14.99 -8.86 11.10
N HIS A 135 -15.07 -8.02 10.05
CA HIS A 135 -15.05 -6.55 10.13
C HIS A 135 -16.15 -5.97 9.24
N GLU A 136 -17.40 -6.36 9.50
CA GLU A 136 -18.57 -5.98 8.69
C GLU A 136 -18.81 -4.45 8.66
N ASP A 137 -18.28 -3.71 9.64
CA ASP A 137 -18.36 -2.25 9.77
C ASP A 137 -17.28 -1.50 8.96
N ASN A 138 -16.28 -2.23 8.47
CA ASN A 138 -15.21 -1.73 7.62
C ASN A 138 -14.79 -2.79 6.60
N PRO A 139 -15.72 -3.22 5.73
CA PRO A 139 -15.44 -4.22 4.71
C PRO A 139 -14.48 -3.63 3.69
N VAL A 140 -13.72 -4.49 3.05
CA VAL A 140 -12.69 -4.07 2.10
C VAL A 140 -12.89 -4.85 0.79
N ASP A 141 -12.78 -4.18 -0.37
CA ASP A 141 -13.03 -4.76 -1.71
C ASP A 141 -11.85 -4.53 -2.68
N ASP A 142 -11.23 -5.60 -3.20
CA ASP A 142 -9.90 -5.56 -3.86
C ASP A 142 -10.01 -5.16 -5.30
N ILE A 143 -11.03 -5.70 -5.93
CA ILE A 143 -11.24 -5.57 -7.36
C ILE A 143 -12.44 -4.68 -7.62
N CYS A 144 -12.95 -4.00 -6.57
CA CYS A 144 -14.15 -3.20 -6.67
C CYS A 144 -15.35 -3.99 -7.20
N LYS A 145 -15.50 -5.24 -6.77
CA LYS A 145 -16.58 -6.11 -7.23
C LYS A 145 -17.97 -5.58 -6.86
N HIS A 146 -18.08 -4.90 -5.73
CA HIS A 146 -19.35 -4.52 -5.13
C HIS A 146 -19.58 -3.01 -5.11
N GLU A 147 -18.63 -2.21 -5.64
CA GLU A 147 -18.68 -0.73 -5.63
C GLU A 147 -19.03 -0.13 -4.25
N LEU A 148 -18.77 -0.89 -3.18
CA LEU A 148 -19.01 -0.46 -1.80
C LEU A 148 -18.02 0.68 -1.53
N SER A 149 -18.55 1.87 -1.23
CA SER A 149 -17.71 3.05 -1.02
C SER A 149 -16.82 2.92 0.24
N PRO A 150 -15.55 3.41 0.25
CA PRO A 150 -14.81 4.01 -0.85
C PRO A 150 -13.48 3.27 -1.12
N ILE A 151 -13.45 1.94 -1.27
CA ILE A 151 -12.14 1.24 -1.33
C ILE A 151 -11.83 0.70 -2.72
N PRO A 152 -10.84 1.27 -3.41
CA PRO A 152 -10.11 0.60 -4.47
C PRO A 152 -8.91 -0.12 -3.87
N ARG A 153 -8.75 -1.41 -4.15
CA ARG A 153 -7.42 -1.99 -4.07
C ARG A 153 -6.81 -2.01 -5.46
N GLN A 154 -5.68 -1.33 -5.57
CA GLN A 154 -4.62 -1.82 -6.43
C GLN A 154 -3.42 -1.98 -5.54
N THR A 155 -3.07 -3.23 -5.37
CA THR A 155 -1.67 -3.60 -5.35
C THR A 155 -1.41 -4.42 -6.59
N HIS A 156 -1.55 -3.84 -7.78
CA HIS A 156 -0.92 -4.48 -8.94
C HIS A 156 0.60 -4.55 -8.69
N ASP A 157 1.14 -3.56 -7.99
CA ASP A 157 2.54 -3.47 -7.57
C ASP A 157 2.65 -3.36 -6.02
N GLY A 158 1.88 -4.19 -5.29
CA GLY A 158 1.99 -4.35 -3.83
C GLY A 158 3.37 -4.79 -3.33
N GLY A 159 4.26 -5.05 -4.28
CA GLY A 159 5.65 -4.64 -4.28
C GLY A 159 6.39 -4.99 -3.01
N VAL A 160 7.14 -6.08 -3.06
CA VAL A 160 8.26 -6.29 -2.14
C VAL A 160 9.46 -5.59 -2.75
N VAL A 161 9.95 -4.56 -2.08
CA VAL A 161 11.07 -3.73 -2.53
C VAL A 161 12.22 -3.86 -1.55
N ARG A 162 13.45 -3.92 -2.06
CA ARG A 162 14.67 -3.81 -1.26
C ARG A 162 15.04 -2.35 -1.06
N ILE A 163 15.59 -2.01 0.10
CA ILE A 163 16.13 -0.67 0.33
C ILE A 163 17.51 -0.55 -0.31
N GLU A 164 17.76 0.55 -1.01
CA GLU A 164 19.06 0.88 -1.61
C GLU A 164 19.74 2.04 -0.84
N GLU A 165 21.07 2.10 -0.83
CA GLU A 165 21.80 3.29 -0.39
C GLU A 165 21.93 4.27 -1.57
N LEU A 166 21.72 5.56 -1.34
CA LEU A 166 22.09 6.56 -2.33
C LEU A 166 23.63 6.67 -2.42
N PRO A 167 24.19 6.87 -3.64
CA PRO A 167 25.61 7.17 -3.80
C PRO A 167 26.02 8.49 -3.13
#